data_AF-A0A7E5WD58-F1
#
_entry.id   AF-A0A7E5WD58-F1
#
_cell.length_a   1.000
_cell.length_b   1.000
_cell.length_c   1.000
_cell.angle_alpha   90.00
_cell.angle_beta   90.00
_cell.angle_gamma   90.00
#
_symmetry.space_group_name_H-M   'P 1'
#
loop_
_entity.id
_entity.type
_entity.pdbx_description
1 polymer ?
#
loop_
_entity_poly.entity_id
_entity_poly.type
_entity_poly.pdbx_seq_one_letter_code
_entity_poly.pdbx_strand_id
1 'polypeptide(L)'
;MKYINIVKNWRDSASLILLTKRNSELLSRVEDRGAEGVNYDILLQTRTGSASFANSVVFPGGVSEPVDGSPRWSQLLSSFGYTKEDFEALHRPAGDITPIFQDNPIQSLPKTQLSY
;
A
#
# COMPACT_ATOMS: atom_id res chain seq x y z
N MET A 1 -15.40 38.56 -15.74
CA MET A 1 -15.47 37.09 -15.58
C MET A 1 -14.06 36.57 -15.33
N LYS A 2 -13.79 35.99 -14.15
CA LYS A 2 -12.53 35.32 -13.82
C LYS A 2 -12.72 33.82 -14.04
N TYR A 3 -11.98 33.23 -14.98
CA TYR A 3 -11.92 31.77 -15.13
C TYR A 3 -11.06 31.21 -13.99
N ILE A 4 -11.67 30.39 -13.14
CA ILE A 4 -10.94 29.63 -12.11
C ILE A 4 -10.45 28.36 -12.80
N ASN A 5 -9.16 28.32 -13.13
CA ASN A 5 -8.52 27.12 -13.65
C ASN A 5 -8.30 26.17 -12.46
N ILE A 6 -9.16 25.16 -12.31
CA ILE A 6 -8.98 24.10 -11.30
C ILE A 6 -7.91 23.16 -11.86
N VAL A 7 -6.63 23.52 -11.67
CA VAL A 7 -5.54 22.60 -11.95
C VAL A 7 -5.62 21.49 -10.92
N LYS A 8 -5.96 20.28 -11.37
CA LYS A 8 -6.00 19.09 -10.53
C LYS A 8 -4.56 18.74 -10.17
N ASN A 9 -4.12 19.17 -8.99
CA ASN A 9 -2.79 18.87 -8.47
C ASN A 9 -2.75 17.41 -8.00
N TRP A 10 -2.39 16.51 -8.89
CA TRP A 10 -2.00 15.16 -8.50
C TRP A 10 -0.75 15.24 -7.64
N ARG A 11 -0.72 14.46 -6.56
CA ARG A 11 0.46 14.33 -5.70
C ARG A 11 0.92 12.89 -5.77
N ASP A 12 2.20 12.70 -6.05
CA ASP A 12 2.81 11.38 -5.94
C ASP A 12 2.86 10.99 -4.46
N SER A 13 2.58 9.72 -4.19
CA SER A 13 2.51 9.19 -2.83
C SER A 13 2.82 7.70 -2.85
N ALA A 14 3.33 7.19 -1.73
CA ALA A 14 3.57 5.77 -1.52
C ALA A 14 2.91 5.29 -0.22
N SER A 15 2.44 4.04 -0.24
CA SER A 15 1.88 3.35 0.92
C SER A 15 2.64 2.04 1.15
N LEU A 16 2.88 1.71 2.41
CA LEU A 16 3.51 0.48 2.85
C LEU A 16 2.44 -0.50 3.35
N ILE A 17 2.28 -1.62 2.64
CA ILE A 17 1.43 -2.73 3.08
C ILE A 17 2.35 -3.80 3.67
N LEU A 18 2.29 -3.95 5.00
CA LEU A 18 3.10 -4.92 5.72
C LEU A 18 2.24 -6.09 6.20
N LEU A 19 2.64 -7.30 5.80
CA LEU A 19 2.01 -8.56 6.18
C LEU A 19 3.01 -9.37 7.00
N THR A 20 2.55 -10.00 8.08
CA THR A 20 3.32 -11.01 8.80
C THR A 20 2.54 -12.30 8.88
N LYS A 21 3.20 -13.44 8.65
CA LYS A 21 2.55 -14.75 8.79
C LYS A 21 2.30 -15.00 10.26
N ARG A 22 1.05 -15.29 10.63
CA ARG A 22 0.72 -15.73 11.98
C ARG A 22 1.39 -17.08 12.23
N ASN A 23 2.21 -17.14 13.27
CA ASN A 23 2.74 -18.41 13.73
C ASN A 23 1.63 -19.17 14.46
N SER A 24 1.03 -20.14 13.78
CA SER A 24 -0.09 -20.94 14.28
C SER A 24 0.27 -21.77 15.51
N GLU A 25 1.56 -22.04 15.78
CA GLU A 25 1.97 -22.83 16.93
C GLU A 25 1.95 -22.06 18.27
N LEU A 26 2.01 -20.73 18.24
CA LEU A 26 1.99 -19.89 19.45
C LEU A 26 0.60 -19.35 19.81
N LEU A 27 -0.38 -19.47 18.91
CA LEU A 27 -1.70 -18.84 19.03
C LEU A 27 -2.85 -19.86 18.97
N SER A 28 -2.69 -21.03 19.56
CA SER A 28 -3.78 -22.01 19.78
C SER A 28 -4.89 -21.53 20.71
N ARG A 29 -4.95 -20.23 21.00
CA ARG A 29 -5.95 -19.61 21.87
C ARG A 29 -6.36 -18.28 21.28
N VAL A 30 -7.38 -18.34 20.43
CA VAL A 30 -8.69 -17.68 20.60
C VAL A 30 -9.36 -17.76 19.23
N GLU A 31 -10.33 -18.68 19.16
CA GLU A 31 -11.43 -18.70 18.20
C GLU A 31 -11.07 -19.00 16.74
N ASP A 32 -11.12 -20.30 16.48
CA ASP A 32 -11.76 -20.88 15.31
C ASP A 32 -13.12 -20.19 15.03
N ARG A 33 -13.07 -19.09 14.27
CA ARG A 33 -14.23 -18.57 13.53
C ARG A 33 -14.04 -18.93 12.06
N GLY A 34 -14.26 -20.20 11.77
CA GLY A 34 -14.81 -20.70 10.51
C GLY A 34 -14.34 -19.98 9.25
N ALA A 35 -13.16 -20.33 8.77
CA ALA A 35 -12.83 -20.38 7.35
C ALA A 35 -11.44 -20.99 7.24
N GLU A 36 -11.16 -21.65 6.13
CA GLU A 36 -9.81 -21.89 5.60
C GLU A 36 -9.13 -20.52 5.34
N GLY A 37 -8.81 -19.81 6.43
CA GLY A 37 -8.90 -18.36 6.52
C GLY A 37 -7.55 -17.71 6.79
N VAL A 38 -7.27 -16.66 6.02
CA VAL A 38 -6.22 -15.64 6.16
C VAL A 38 -5.29 -15.86 7.37
N ASN A 39 -4.07 -16.33 7.08
CA ASN A 39 -3.04 -16.69 8.07
C ASN A 39 -1.98 -15.59 8.27
N TYR A 40 -2.37 -14.33 8.08
CA TYR A 40 -1.48 -13.19 8.21
C TYR A 40 -2.11 -12.07 9.03
N ASP A 41 -1.26 -11.32 9.74
CA ASP A 41 -1.62 -10.04 10.34
C ASP A 41 -1.15 -8.91 9.45
N ILE A 42 -1.88 -7.80 9.49
CA ILE A 42 -1.64 -6.62 8.67
C ILE A 42 -1.36 -5.44 9.59
N LEU A 43 -0.31 -4.67 9.30
CA LEU A 43 -0.05 -3.43 10.02
C LEU A 43 -0.93 -2.30 9.49
N LEU A 44 -1.71 -1.68 10.37
CA LEU A 44 -2.53 -0.50 10.09
C LEU A 44 -2.25 0.59 11.12
N GLN A 45 -2.49 1.85 10.72
CA GLN A 45 -2.32 3.03 11.55
C GLN A 45 -3.63 3.82 11.62
N THR A 46 -4.02 4.22 12.83
CA THR A 46 -5.11 5.18 13.03
C THR A 46 -4.55 6.61 12.95
N ARG A 47 -5.13 7.44 12.08
CA ARG A 47 -4.71 8.83 11.91
C ARG A 47 -5.19 9.69 13.07
N THR A 48 -4.38 10.67 13.47
CA THR A 48 -4.75 11.64 14.51
C THR A 48 -5.89 12.54 14.06
N GLY A 49 -6.64 13.10 15.01
CA GLY A 49 -7.80 13.95 14.74
C GLY A 49 -7.50 15.24 13.96
N SER A 50 -6.24 15.69 13.95
CA SER A 50 -5.79 16.88 13.24
C SER A 50 -5.29 16.61 11.81
N ALA A 51 -5.20 15.34 11.40
CA ALA A 51 -4.73 14.97 10.07
C ALA A 51 -5.86 15.00 9.04
N SER A 52 -5.53 15.10 7.74
CA SER A 52 -6.48 14.77 6.66
C SER A 52 -7.04 13.37 6.89
N PHE A 53 -8.33 13.11 6.67
CA PHE A 53 -8.99 11.83 7.05
C PHE A 53 -8.80 11.50 8.53
N ALA A 54 -9.25 12.40 9.41
CA ALA A 54 -9.16 12.24 10.86
C ALA A 54 -9.76 10.90 11.33
N ASN A 55 -9.06 10.22 12.25
CA ASN A 55 -9.47 8.96 12.87
C ASN A 55 -9.69 7.77 11.92
N SER A 56 -9.34 7.89 10.64
CA SER A 56 -9.39 6.75 9.71
C SER A 56 -8.27 5.75 9.99
N VAL A 57 -8.56 4.46 9.78
CA VAL A 57 -7.57 3.39 9.78
C VAL A 57 -7.01 3.24 8.36
N VAL A 58 -5.69 3.41 8.21
CA VAL A 58 -5.01 3.43 6.91
C VAL A 58 -3.74 2.58 6.95
N PHE A 59 -3.22 2.23 5.78
CA PHE A 59 -1.84 1.78 5.67
C PHE A 59 -0.87 2.93 5.96
N PRO A 60 0.27 2.67 6.62
CA PRO A 60 1.35 3.64 6.71
C PRO A 60 1.75 4.14 5.32
N GLY A 61 2.03 5.42 5.19
CA GLY A 61 2.33 6.02 3.89
C GLY A 61 2.45 7.53 3.96
N GLY A 62 2.73 8.14 2.81
CA GLY A 62 2.99 9.57 2.72
C GLY A 62 3.05 10.08 1.29
N VAL A 63 3.02 11.40 1.16
CA VAL A 63 3.29 12.10 -0.09
C VAL A 63 4.78 12.02 -0.36
N SER A 64 5.17 11.79 -1.62
CA SER A 64 6.56 11.77 -2.02
C SER A 64 7.16 13.17 -1.93
N GLU A 65 8.37 13.25 -1.38
CA GLU A 65 9.13 14.48 -1.22
C GLU A 65 10.38 14.45 -2.10
N PRO A 66 10.94 15.62 -2.49
CA PRO A 66 12.16 15.67 -3.29
C PRO A 66 13.35 14.93 -2.66
N VAL A 67 13.36 14.81 -1.33
CA VAL A 67 14.42 14.10 -0.58
C VAL A 67 14.35 12.58 -0.74
N ASP A 68 13.19 12.03 -1.14
CA ASP A 68 13.04 10.59 -1.38
C ASP A 68 13.88 10.12 -2.58
N GLY A 69 14.05 10.99 -3.58
CA GLY A 69 14.90 10.75 -4.75
C GLY A 69 16.39 11.06 -4.53
N SER A 70 16.81 11.32 -3.30
CA SER A 70 18.19 11.73 -3.00
C SER A 70 19.20 10.62 -3.29
N PRO A 71 20.31 10.91 -4.00
CA PRO A 71 21.39 9.93 -4.22
C PRO A 71 22.04 9.41 -2.93
N ARG A 72 21.85 10.13 -1.81
CA ARG A 72 22.33 9.71 -0.49
C ARG A 72 21.73 8.37 -0.06
N TRP A 73 20.49 8.08 -0.44
CA TRP A 73 19.86 6.79 -0.15
C TRP A 73 20.59 5.65 -0.85
N SER A 74 20.89 5.80 -2.14
CA SER A 74 21.65 4.81 -2.90
C SER A 74 23.05 4.59 -2.31
N GLN A 75 23.74 5.67 -1.90
CA GLN A 75 25.05 5.56 -1.23
C GLN A 75 24.94 4.81 0.11
N LEU A 76 23.96 5.17 0.94
CA LEU A 76 23.71 4.49 2.21
C LEU A 76 23.43 3.00 2.01
N LEU A 77 22.53 2.67 1.09
CA LEU A 77 22.16 1.28 0.81
C LEU A 77 23.34 0.49 0.23
N SER A 78 24.16 1.10 -0.62
CA SER A 78 25.39 0.48 -1.11
C SER A 78 26.40 0.19 0.00
N SER A 79 26.44 1.02 1.06
CA SER A 79 27.30 0.76 2.22
C SER A 79 26.86 -0.47 3.04
N PHE A 80 25.58 -0.86 2.93
CA PHE A 80 25.05 -2.12 3.49
C PHE A 80 25.21 -3.31 2.52
N GLY A 81 25.82 -3.11 1.35
CA GLY A 81 26.03 -4.15 0.35
C GLY A 81 24.93 -4.30 -0.69
N TYR A 82 23.93 -3.41 -0.71
CA TYR A 82 22.89 -3.44 -1.75
C TYR A 82 23.40 -2.88 -3.07
N THR A 83 23.16 -3.61 -4.14
CA THR A 83 23.56 -3.30 -5.51
C THR A 83 22.38 -2.83 -6.34
N LYS A 84 22.65 -2.32 -7.55
CA LYS A 84 21.58 -1.91 -8.48
C LYS A 84 20.71 -3.10 -8.87
N GLU A 85 21.34 -4.26 -9.02
CA GLU A 85 20.71 -5.53 -9.36
C GLU A 85 19.71 -5.98 -8.28
N ASP A 86 20.00 -5.72 -6.99
CA ASP A 86 19.07 -6.00 -5.89
C ASP A 86 17.79 -5.15 -5.99
N PHE A 87 17.92 -3.88 -6.38
CA PHE A 87 16.76 -2.99 -6.60
C PHE A 87 15.98 -3.35 -7.87
N GLU A 88 16.66 -3.80 -8.91
CA GLU A 88 16.01 -4.31 -10.12
C GLU A 88 15.24 -5.61 -9.82
N ALA A 89 15.77 -6.47 -8.94
CA ALA A 89 15.08 -7.67 -8.49
C ALA A 89 13.82 -7.38 -7.66
N LEU A 90 13.77 -6.25 -6.94
CA LEU A 90 12.56 -5.78 -6.24
C LEU A 90 11.47 -5.31 -7.22
N HIS A 91 11.86 -4.76 -8.38
CA HIS A 91 10.94 -4.32 -9.42
C HIS A 91 10.60 -5.49 -10.37
N ARG A 92 9.75 -6.41 -9.93
CA ARG A 92 9.13 -7.42 -10.81
C ARG A 92 7.68 -7.07 -11.12
N PRO A 93 7.41 -6.18 -12.10
CA PRO A 93 6.05 -5.93 -12.56
C PRO A 93 5.36 -7.16 -13.20
N ALA A 94 6.13 -8.22 -13.51
CA ALA A 94 5.65 -9.46 -14.12
C ALA A 94 5.80 -10.70 -13.21
N GLY A 95 6.05 -10.52 -11.91
CA GLY A 95 5.96 -11.61 -10.95
C GLY A 95 4.50 -12.01 -10.70
N ASP A 96 4.28 -13.18 -10.09
CA ASP A 96 2.94 -13.58 -9.66
C ASP A 96 2.32 -12.48 -8.80
N ILE A 97 1.33 -11.79 -9.36
CA ILE A 97 0.59 -10.75 -8.65
C ILE A 97 -0.11 -11.45 -7.50
N THR A 98 0.22 -11.05 -6.27
CA THR A 98 -0.45 -11.62 -5.10
C THR A 98 -1.96 -11.42 -5.23
N PRO A 99 -2.80 -12.40 -4.83
CA PRO A 99 -4.24 -12.36 -5.09
C PRO A 99 -4.95 -11.06 -4.65
N ILE A 100 -4.37 -10.31 -3.71
CA ILE A 100 -4.87 -9.00 -3.25
C ILE A 100 -4.72 -7.88 -4.28
N PHE A 101 -3.79 -7.99 -5.22
CA PHE A 101 -3.54 -7.03 -6.29
C PHE A 101 -4.01 -7.53 -7.67
N GLN A 102 -4.58 -8.73 -7.74
CA GLN A 102 -5.27 -9.19 -8.94
C GLN A 102 -6.56 -8.37 -9.13
N ASP A 103 -6.98 -8.17 -10.38
CA ASP A 103 -8.17 -7.40 -10.70
C ASP A 103 -9.37 -7.91 -9.89
N ASN A 104 -9.95 -7.02 -9.08
CA ASN A 104 -11.12 -7.36 -8.29
C ASN A 104 -12.29 -7.60 -9.25
N PRO A 105 -12.92 -8.79 -9.27
CA PRO A 105 -14.02 -9.08 -10.20
C PRO A 105 -15.20 -8.11 -10.05
N ILE A 106 -15.33 -7.43 -8.90
CA ILE A 106 -16.37 -6.43 -8.63
C ILE A 106 -16.17 -5.14 -9.44
N GLN A 107 -14.94 -4.80 -9.87
CA GLN A 107 -14.69 -3.61 -10.70
C GLN A 107 -15.04 -3.82 -12.19
N SER A 108 -15.37 -5.05 -12.60
CA SER A 108 -15.79 -5.36 -13.98
C SER A 108 -17.27 -5.10 -14.28
N LEU A 109 -18.07 -4.66 -13.29
CA LEU A 109 -19.47 -4.35 -13.56
C LEU A 109 -19.56 -3.17 -14.55
N PRO A 110 -20.19 -3.35 -15.73
CA PRO A 110 -20.29 -2.29 -16.71
C PRO A 110 -21.05 -1.10 -16.11
N LYS A 111 -20.53 0.11 -16.34
CA LYS A 111 -21.14 1.40 -15.93
C LYS A 111 -22.43 1.71 -16.73
N THR A 112 -23.37 0.79 -16.77
CA THR A 112 -24.68 1.01 -17.40
C THR A 112 -25.75 0.29 -16.61
N GLN A 113 -26.24 0.96 -15.56
CA GLN A 113 -27.65 1.07 -15.19
C GLN A 113 -27.76 1.91 -13.92
N LEU A 114 -27.58 3.21 -14.07
CA LEU A 114 -28.24 4.21 -13.23
C LEU A 114 -28.86 5.22 -14.20
N SER A 115 -30.03 4.88 -14.72
CA SER A 115 -30.98 5.85 -15.25
C SER A 115 -31.93 6.22 -14.13
N TYR A 116 -32.12 7.53 -13.97
CA TYR A 116 -33.02 8.23 -13.05
C TYR A 116 -34.39 7.58 -12.86
#